data_AF-G7Q773-F1
#
_entry.id   AF-G7Q773-F1
#
_cell.length_a   1.000
_cell.length_b   1.000
_cell.length_c   1.000
_cell.angle_alpha   90.00
_cell.angle_beta   90.00
_cell.angle_gamma   90.00
#
_symmetry.space_group_name_H-M   'P 1'
#
loop_
_entity.id
_entity.type
_entity.pdbx_description
1 polymer ?
#
loop_
_entity_poly.entity_id
_entity_poly.type
_entity_poly.pdbx_seq_one_letter_code
_entity_poly.pdbx_strand_id
1 'polypeptide(L)'
;MSGIGFSLELESGALTCLAGPAVVAACRHGGRTVVSDGARLYHLGGNDDDGAAIPWRLALPATDGGLPGPKRLTHVAQEGTLGGEAAVAAASEAGAALDGVAGPSGEPGLPGRAVARLGRGSGTTWRVALAGTDGGALDLGAVVLALVSLDRRPA
;
A
#
# COMPACT_ATOMS: atom_id res chain seq x y z
N MET A 1 14.42 -9.60 -15.92
CA MET A 1 13.65 -8.50 -15.30
C MET A 1 12.96 -9.08 -14.08
N SER A 2 13.48 -8.85 -12.88
CA SER A 2 12.92 -9.40 -11.64
C SER A 2 11.76 -8.50 -11.20
N GLY A 3 10.53 -9.02 -11.21
CA GLY A 3 9.37 -8.33 -10.65
C GLY A 3 9.48 -8.24 -9.13
N ILE A 4 9.27 -7.05 -8.57
CA ILE A 4 9.17 -6.83 -7.13
C ILE A 4 7.71 -7.11 -6.76
N GLY A 5 7.44 -8.24 -6.11
CA GLY A 5 6.07 -8.66 -5.73
C GLY A 5 5.57 -7.96 -4.47
N PHE A 6 4.31 -7.55 -4.46
CA PHE A 6 3.59 -7.05 -3.27
C PHE A 6 2.48 -8.03 -2.88
N SER A 7 2.13 -8.08 -1.59
CA SER A 7 1.02 -8.90 -1.07
C SER A 7 -0.06 -7.99 -0.48
N LEU A 8 -1.30 -8.18 -0.91
CA LEU A 8 -2.49 -7.55 -0.36
C LEU A 8 -3.35 -8.66 0.25
N GLU A 9 -3.54 -8.62 1.57
CA GLU A 9 -4.36 -9.56 2.33
C GLU A 9 -5.65 -8.86 2.78
N LEU A 10 -6.81 -9.48 2.54
CA LEU A 10 -8.12 -8.98 2.98
C LEU A 10 -8.74 -9.96 3.97
N GLU A 11 -9.37 -9.46 5.03
CA GLU A 11 -9.89 -10.28 6.14
C GLU A 11 -11.10 -11.15 5.74
N SER A 12 -11.93 -10.72 4.78
CA SER A 12 -13.13 -11.44 4.36
C SER A 12 -12.97 -12.32 3.11
N GLY A 13 -11.77 -12.51 2.57
CA GLY A 13 -11.60 -13.31 1.35
C GLY A 13 -12.30 -12.73 0.11
N ALA A 14 -12.85 -11.51 0.18
CA ALA A 14 -13.35 -10.73 -0.94
C ALA A 14 -12.20 -10.17 -1.82
N LEU A 15 -11.22 -11.02 -2.09
CA LEU A 15 -10.39 -10.96 -3.28
C LEU A 15 -10.26 -12.41 -3.74
N THR A 16 -11.18 -12.87 -4.60
CA THR A 16 -10.91 -14.13 -5.30
C THR A 16 -9.74 -13.86 -6.24
N CYS A 17 -8.57 -14.33 -5.83
CA CYS A 17 -7.37 -14.52 -6.60
C CYS A 17 -7.62 -14.40 -8.11
N LEU A 18 -7.11 -13.36 -8.77
CA LEU A 18 -6.99 -13.39 -10.23
C LEU A 18 -5.70 -14.15 -10.58
N ALA A 19 -5.67 -15.43 -10.22
CA ALA A 19 -4.62 -16.36 -10.61
C ALA A 19 -5.02 -17.00 -11.94
N GLY A 20 -4.34 -16.64 -13.03
CA GLY A 20 -4.50 -17.28 -14.35
C GLY A 20 -5.10 -16.44 -15.48
N PRO A 21 -5.89 -15.37 -15.27
CA PRO A 21 -6.35 -14.54 -16.38
C PRO A 21 -5.31 -13.48 -16.76
N ALA A 22 -4.97 -13.41 -18.05
CA ALA A 22 -4.16 -12.32 -18.60
C ALA A 22 -5.03 -11.06 -18.70
N VAL A 23 -5.03 -10.22 -17.66
CA VAL A 23 -5.75 -8.94 -17.69
C VAL A 23 -5.13 -8.04 -18.76
N VAL A 24 -5.92 -7.66 -19.76
CA VAL A 24 -5.49 -6.77 -20.85
C VAL A 24 -6.00 -5.34 -20.67
N ALA A 25 -7.07 -5.15 -19.90
CA ALA A 25 -7.63 -3.83 -19.62
C ALA A 25 -8.40 -3.80 -18.29
N ALA A 26 -8.40 -2.64 -17.62
CA ALA A 26 -9.22 -2.37 -16.46
C ALA A 26 -9.85 -0.97 -16.60
N CYS A 27 -11.11 -0.82 -16.19
CA CYS A 27 -11.77 0.48 -16.14
C CYS A 27 -12.67 0.59 -14.91
N ARG A 28 -12.95 1.83 -14.51
CA ARG A 28 -13.91 2.11 -13.45
C ARG A 28 -15.25 2.45 -14.09
N HIS A 29 -16.28 1.69 -13.75
CA HIS A 29 -17.65 1.90 -14.24
C HIS A 29 -18.63 1.84 -13.08
N GLY A 30 -19.39 2.92 -12.85
CA GLY A 30 -20.36 2.97 -11.75
C GLY A 30 -19.76 2.74 -10.37
N GLY A 31 -18.53 3.24 -10.13
CA GLY A 31 -17.81 3.05 -8.87
C GLY A 31 -17.12 1.69 -8.70
N ARG A 32 -17.38 0.72 -9.60
CA ARG A 32 -16.81 -0.63 -9.56
C ARG A 32 -15.59 -0.76 -10.47
N THR A 33 -14.64 -1.59 -10.06
CA THR A 33 -13.51 -1.98 -10.90
C THR A 33 -13.91 -3.17 -11.77
N VAL A 34 -13.87 -2.97 -13.08
CA VAL A 34 -14.12 -4.00 -14.09
C VAL A 34 -12.81 -4.33 -14.77
N VAL A 35 -12.48 -5.61 -14.92
CA VAL A 35 -11.29 -6.08 -15.62
C VAL A 35 -11.69 -6.91 -16.84
N SER A 36 -10.88 -6.88 -17.89
CA SER A 36 -11.06 -7.64 -19.12
C SER A 36 -9.84 -8.51 -19.38
N ASP A 37 -10.05 -9.73 -19.86
CA ASP A 37 -9.01 -10.61 -20.40
C ASP A 37 -8.90 -10.57 -21.94
N GLY A 38 -9.68 -9.70 -22.59
CA GLY A 38 -9.76 -9.58 -24.05
C GLY A 38 -10.87 -10.43 -24.69
N ALA A 39 -11.52 -11.31 -23.92
CA ALA A 39 -12.67 -12.11 -24.36
C ALA A 39 -13.91 -11.90 -23.47
N ARG A 40 -13.72 -11.61 -22.18
CA ARG A 40 -14.79 -11.45 -21.16
C ARG A 40 -14.48 -10.30 -20.22
N LEU A 41 -15.52 -9.85 -19.50
CA LEU A 41 -15.43 -8.88 -18.42
C LEU A 41 -15.65 -9.57 -17.07
N TYR A 42 -14.92 -9.11 -16.05
CA TYR A 42 -15.00 -9.59 -14.67
C TYR A 42 -15.12 -8.39 -13.73
N HIS A 43 -15.85 -8.55 -12.63
CA HIS A 43 -15.96 -7.54 -11.58
C HIS A 43 -15.11 -7.94 -10.38
N LEU A 44 -14.46 -6.97 -9.74
CA LEU A 44 -13.87 -7.15 -8.42
C LEU A 44 -14.96 -6.91 -7.35
N GLY A 45 -15.12 -7.87 -6.42
CA GLY A 45 -16.19 -7.89 -5.41
C GLY A 45 -17.27 -8.93 -5.73
N GLY A 46 -17.60 -9.80 -4.76
CA GLY A 46 -18.60 -10.86 -4.91
C GLY A 46 -20.04 -10.35 -4.81
N ASN A 47 -21.02 -11.25 -5.00
CA ASN A 47 -22.46 -10.92 -4.93
C ASN A 47 -22.95 -10.56 -3.52
N ASP A 48 -22.13 -10.81 -2.48
CA ASP A 48 -22.47 -10.68 -1.06
C ASP A 48 -21.77 -9.49 -0.39
N ASP A 49 -21.18 -8.58 -1.17
CA ASP A 49 -20.64 -7.32 -0.66
C ASP A 49 -21.78 -6.29 -0.55
N ASP A 50 -22.32 -6.12 0.66
CA ASP A 50 -23.37 -5.13 1.00
C ASP A 50 -22.88 -3.66 0.87
N GLY A 51 -21.69 -3.43 0.28
CA GLY A 51 -21.02 -2.13 0.23
C GLY A 51 -20.34 -1.77 1.54
N ALA A 52 -20.12 -2.77 2.40
CA ALA A 52 -19.49 -2.61 3.68
C ALA A 52 -17.97 -2.50 3.52
N ALA A 53 -17.43 -1.48 4.14
CA ALA A 53 -16.02 -1.25 4.38
C ALA A 53 -15.28 -2.53 4.87
N ILE A 54 -14.30 -3.04 4.12
CA ILE A 54 -13.57 -4.29 4.45
C ILE A 54 -12.17 -3.97 5.01
N PRO A 55 -11.79 -4.52 6.18
CA PRO A 55 -10.43 -4.42 6.69
C PRO A 55 -9.39 -4.94 5.69
N TRP A 56 -8.27 -4.24 5.59
CA TRP A 56 -7.25 -4.51 4.57
C TRP A 56 -5.84 -4.45 5.14
N ARG A 57 -4.92 -5.21 4.55
CA ARG A 57 -3.50 -5.19 4.88
C ARG A 57 -2.65 -5.24 3.61
N LEU A 58 -1.79 -4.25 3.42
CA LEU A 58 -0.82 -4.19 2.33
C LEU A 58 0.60 -4.35 2.88
N ALA A 59 1.33 -5.37 2.43
CA ALA A 59 2.73 -5.57 2.78
C ALA A 59 3.63 -5.29 1.57
N LEU A 60 4.53 -4.32 1.73
CA LEU A 60 5.52 -3.97 0.72
C LEU A 60 6.76 -4.87 0.85
N PRO A 61 7.37 -5.25 -0.29
CA PRO A 61 8.63 -5.96 -0.29
C PRO A 61 9.73 -5.09 0.35
N ALA A 62 10.74 -5.77 0.87
CA ALA A 62 11.88 -5.10 1.47
C ALA A 62 12.60 -4.25 0.41
N THR A 63 12.89 -2.98 0.71
CA THR A 63 13.59 -2.07 -0.20
C THR A 63 14.68 -1.28 0.53
N ASP A 64 15.78 -1.03 -0.17
CA ASP A 64 16.85 -0.13 0.25
C ASP A 64 16.60 1.32 -0.24
N GLY A 65 15.48 1.56 -0.92
CA GLY A 65 15.16 2.86 -1.52
C GLY A 65 16.18 3.36 -2.53
N GLY A 66 17.00 2.47 -3.10
CA GLY A 66 18.07 2.83 -4.04
C GLY A 66 19.22 3.63 -3.42
N LEU A 67 19.32 3.70 -2.09
CA LEU A 67 20.37 4.40 -1.37
C LEU A 67 21.34 3.40 -0.73
N PRO A 68 22.66 3.49 -0.94
CA PRO A 68 23.61 2.60 -0.29
C PRO A 68 23.72 2.90 1.21
N GLY A 69 24.01 1.86 2.00
CA GLY A 69 24.36 1.99 3.41
C GLY A 69 23.20 2.31 4.38
N PRO A 70 23.55 2.59 5.64
CA PRO A 70 22.57 2.82 6.71
C PRO A 70 21.76 4.09 6.47
N LYS A 71 20.46 4.00 6.72
CA LYS A 71 19.51 5.08 6.53
C LYS A 71 18.39 5.02 7.57
N ARG A 72 17.74 6.16 7.76
CA ARG A 72 16.57 6.30 8.61
C ARG A 72 15.33 6.45 7.75
N LEU A 73 14.31 5.63 8.01
CA LEU A 73 12.96 5.87 7.52
C LEU A 73 12.28 6.90 8.42
N THR A 74 11.83 8.02 7.85
CA THR A 74 11.27 9.14 8.62
C THR A 74 9.75 9.19 8.54
N HIS A 75 9.19 8.87 7.39
CA HIS A 75 7.76 8.83 7.16
C HIS A 75 7.42 7.95 5.95
N VAL A 76 6.18 7.50 5.92
CA VAL A 76 5.55 6.85 4.77
C VAL A 76 4.38 7.73 4.37
N ALA A 77 4.33 8.11 3.10
CA ALA A 77 3.20 8.85 2.54
C ALA A 77 2.37 7.94 1.64
N GLN A 78 1.05 8.08 1.71
CA GLN A 78 0.12 7.46 0.79
C GLN A 78 -0.55 8.55 -0.05
N GLU A 79 -0.48 8.41 -1.37
CA GLU A 79 -1.14 9.32 -2.32
C GLU A 79 -2.33 8.59 -2.94
N GLY A 80 -3.50 9.20 -2.86
CA GLY A 80 -4.77 8.57 -3.24
C GLY A 80 -5.90 8.89 -2.28
N THR A 81 -6.84 7.96 -2.14
CA THR A 81 -7.99 8.03 -1.25
C THR A 81 -7.82 7.01 -0.12
N LEU A 82 -7.85 7.49 1.11
CA LEU A 82 -8.02 6.73 2.34
C LEU A 82 -9.26 7.30 3.04
N GLY A 83 -10.36 6.55 3.01
CA GLY A 83 -11.60 6.92 3.70
C GLY A 83 -11.49 6.84 5.23
N GLY A 84 -10.39 6.31 5.76
CA GLY A 84 -10.17 6.04 7.16
C GLY A 84 -8.70 6.15 7.58
N GLU A 85 -8.39 5.76 8.80
CA GLU A 85 -7.02 5.69 9.30
C GLU A 85 -6.35 4.35 8.94
N ALA A 86 -5.12 4.44 8.46
CA ALA A 86 -4.24 3.31 8.20
C ALA A 86 -3.10 3.28 9.22
N ALA A 87 -2.99 2.19 9.97
CA ALA A 87 -1.80 1.86 10.74
C ALA A 87 -0.65 1.56 9.79
N VAL A 88 0.53 2.11 10.09
CA VAL A 88 1.76 1.93 9.34
C VAL A 88 2.80 1.31 10.25
N ALA A 89 3.25 0.11 9.93
CA ALA A 89 4.35 -0.55 10.61
C ALA A 89 5.55 -0.65 9.65
N ALA A 90 6.75 -0.42 10.16
CA ALA A 90 7.98 -0.57 9.41
C ALA A 90 9.02 -1.33 10.23
N ALA A 91 9.73 -2.25 9.58
CA ALA A 91 10.79 -3.03 10.19
C ALA A 91 12.06 -2.95 9.35
N SER A 92 13.21 -2.80 10.02
CA SER A 92 14.52 -2.89 9.36
C SER A 92 15.19 -4.24 9.56
N GLU A 93 16.15 -4.56 8.70
CA GLU A 93 16.99 -5.75 8.86
C GLU A 93 17.88 -5.68 10.11
N ALA A 94 18.15 -4.48 10.63
CA ALA A 94 18.90 -4.24 11.85
C ALA A 94 18.04 -4.40 13.13
N GLY A 95 16.78 -4.84 13.01
CA GLY A 95 15.89 -5.08 14.15
C GLY A 95 15.13 -3.84 14.65
N ALA A 96 15.17 -2.71 13.93
CA ALA A 96 14.32 -1.57 14.27
C ALA A 96 12.88 -1.88 13.91
N ALA A 97 11.94 -1.58 14.81
CA ALA A 97 10.50 -1.63 14.57
C ALA A 97 9.91 -0.23 14.83
N LEU A 98 9.16 0.29 13.87
CA LEU A 98 8.60 1.63 13.88
C LEU A 98 7.11 1.57 13.54
N ASP A 99 6.32 2.40 14.20
CA ASP A 99 4.89 2.51 13.96
C ASP A 99 4.49 3.96 13.73
N GLY A 100 3.37 4.14 13.03
CA GLY A 100 2.71 5.42 12.78
C GLY A 100 1.30 5.21 12.24
N VAL A 101 0.58 6.30 12.04
CA VAL A 101 -0.79 6.30 11.50
C VAL A 101 -0.90 7.36 10.41
N ALA A 102 -1.64 7.06 9.35
CA ALA A 102 -1.93 7.98 8.27
C ALA A 102 -3.41 8.00 7.92
N GLY A 103 -3.94 9.15 7.50
CA GLY A 103 -5.33 9.30 7.07
C GLY A 103 -6.20 10.01 8.11
N PRO A 104 -7.50 10.22 7.79
CA PRO A 104 -8.11 10.06 6.47
C PRO A 104 -7.56 11.06 5.46
N SER A 105 -7.70 10.80 4.16
CA SER A 105 -7.19 11.69 3.11
C SER A 105 -7.81 11.41 1.74
N GLY A 106 -8.14 12.48 1.03
CA GLY A 106 -8.69 12.40 -0.32
C GLY A 106 -10.15 11.96 -0.32
N GLU A 107 -10.80 12.16 -1.45
CA GLU A 107 -12.19 11.78 -1.69
C GLU A 107 -12.29 11.12 -3.07
N PRO A 108 -13.35 10.34 -3.36
CA PRO A 108 -13.56 9.77 -4.69
C PRO A 108 -13.49 10.83 -5.80
N GLY A 109 -12.49 10.71 -6.69
CA GLY A 109 -12.24 11.65 -7.79
C GLY A 109 -11.36 12.86 -7.44
N LEU A 110 -10.98 13.03 -6.18
CA LEU A 110 -10.08 14.07 -5.68
C LEU A 110 -9.00 13.43 -4.78
N PRO A 111 -7.96 12.79 -5.37
CA PRO A 111 -6.94 12.11 -4.59
C PRO A 111 -6.18 13.09 -3.68
N GLY A 112 -5.96 12.68 -2.44
CA GLY A 112 -5.22 13.44 -1.43
C GLY A 112 -3.87 12.81 -1.10
N ARG A 113 -3.25 13.30 -0.03
CA ARG A 113 -1.99 12.76 0.51
C ARG A 113 -2.03 12.63 2.03
N ALA A 114 -1.93 11.40 2.52
CA ALA A 114 -1.77 11.08 3.93
C ALA A 114 -0.29 10.79 4.26
N VAL A 115 0.14 11.11 5.49
CA VAL A 115 1.53 10.90 5.93
C VAL A 115 1.58 10.32 7.33
N ALA A 116 2.13 9.11 7.45
CA ALA A 116 2.53 8.53 8.73
C ALA A 116 3.95 8.94 9.09
N ARG A 117 4.10 9.73 10.15
CA ARG A 117 5.41 10.01 10.77
C ARG A 117 5.82 8.82 11.61
N LEU A 118 7.06 8.36 11.43
CA LEU A 118 7.59 7.21 12.16
C LEU A 118 8.59 7.65 13.23
N GLY A 119 8.84 6.75 14.18
CA GLY A 119 9.80 6.95 15.27
C GLY A 119 11.28 7.08 14.83
N ARG A 120 12.18 6.75 15.75
CA ARG A 120 13.62 6.72 15.47
C ARG A 120 14.06 5.28 15.30
N GLY A 121 14.76 5.01 14.20
CA GLY A 121 15.36 3.72 13.90
C GLY A 121 16.27 3.83 12.69
N SER A 122 17.11 2.83 12.48
CA SER A 122 18.03 2.77 11.35
C SER A 122 18.06 1.38 10.74
N GLY A 123 18.43 1.33 9.47
CA GLY A 123 18.68 0.10 8.73
C GLY A 123 19.06 0.42 7.29
N THR A 124 19.49 -0.59 6.57
CA THR A 124 19.86 -0.58 5.16
C THR A 124 18.69 -1.01 4.29
N THR A 125 17.74 -1.76 4.83
CA THR A 125 16.57 -2.24 4.09
C THR A 125 15.34 -2.14 4.98
N TRP A 126 14.24 -1.64 4.43
CA TRP A 126 12.99 -1.46 5.16
C TRP A 126 11.89 -2.32 4.55
N ARG A 127 11.13 -3.00 5.41
CA ARG A 127 9.83 -3.58 5.09
C ARG A 127 8.76 -2.67 5.69
N VAL A 128 7.70 -2.41 4.93
CA VAL A 128 6.58 -1.58 5.39
C VAL A 128 5.29 -2.36 5.21
N ALA A 129 4.45 -2.33 6.22
CA ALA A 129 3.09 -2.84 6.19
C ALA A 129 2.11 -1.72 6.52
N LEU A 130 0.99 -1.69 5.81
CA LEU A 130 -0.12 -0.78 6.01
C LEU A 130 -1.35 -1.62 6.37
N ALA A 131 -2.16 -1.18 7.32
CA ALA A 131 -3.42 -1.85 7.65
C ALA A 131 -4.52 -0.86 8.01
N GLY A 132 -5.69 -1.00 7.39
CA GLY A 132 -6.90 -0.27 7.75
C GLY A 132 -7.90 -1.21 8.42
N THR A 133 -8.44 -0.78 9.57
CA THR A 133 -9.35 -1.61 10.40
C THR A 133 -10.76 -1.04 10.50
N ASP A 134 -10.94 0.23 10.14
CA ASP A 134 -12.25 0.88 9.99
C ASP A 134 -12.93 0.52 8.67
N GLY A 135 -12.24 -0.25 7.82
CA GLY A 135 -12.67 -0.68 6.49
C GLY A 135 -12.88 0.49 5.51
N GLY A 136 -12.41 1.70 5.83
CA GLY A 136 -12.57 2.87 4.97
C GLY A 136 -12.10 2.63 3.53
N ALA A 137 -12.73 3.29 2.56
CA ALA A 137 -12.42 3.12 1.14
C ALA A 137 -10.91 3.34 0.87
N LEU A 138 -10.29 2.44 0.11
CA LEU A 138 -8.86 2.51 -0.24
C LEU A 138 -8.68 2.55 -1.75
N ASP A 139 -8.03 3.60 -2.24
CA ASP A 139 -7.59 3.73 -3.63
C ASP A 139 -6.24 4.45 -3.66
N LEU A 140 -5.14 3.71 -3.78
CA LEU A 140 -3.78 4.26 -3.72
C LEU A 140 -3.17 4.40 -5.11
N GLY A 141 -2.74 5.61 -5.45
CA GLY A 141 -1.89 5.87 -6.61
C GLY A 141 -0.41 5.63 -6.33
N ALA A 142 0.05 5.92 -5.10
CA ALA A 142 1.45 5.69 -4.70
C ALA A 142 1.62 5.50 -3.19
N VAL A 143 2.67 4.75 -2.82
CA VAL A 143 3.23 4.71 -1.47
C VAL A 143 4.68 5.17 -1.53
N VAL A 144 5.00 6.25 -0.83
CA VAL A 144 6.32 6.90 -0.88
C VAL A 144 7.02 6.75 0.46
N LEU A 145 8.20 6.13 0.46
CA LEU A 145 9.06 5.99 1.64
C LEU A 145 10.08 7.14 1.66
N ALA A 146 10.09 7.91 2.74
CA ALA A 146 11.04 9.01 2.90
C ALA A 146 12.23 8.58 3.75
N LEU A 147 13.33 8.28 3.07
CA LEU A 147 14.57 7.78 3.64
C LEU A 147 15.62 8.90 3.72
N VAL A 148 16.39 8.91 4.81
CA VAL A 148 17.52 9.82 5.02
C VAL A 148 18.78 8.99 5.18
N SER A 149 19.77 9.18 4.30
CA SER A 149 21.08 8.54 4.45
C SER A 149 21.73 8.95 5.78
N LEU A 150 22.27 7.97 6.50
CA LEU A 150 23.08 8.20 7.69
C LEU A 150 24.58 8.14 7.36
N ASP A 151 24.97 7.63 6.19
CA ASP A 151 26.34 7.81 5.71
C ASP A 151 26.50 9.27 5.28
N ARG A 152 27.44 9.96 5.95
CA ARG A 152 27.74 11.39 5.76
C ARG A 152 28.92 11.61 4.82
N ARG A 153 29.51 10.55 4.26
CA ARG A 153 30.59 10.70 3.29
C ARG A 153 30.05 11.32 1.99
N PRO A 154 30.71 12.34 1.43
CA PRO A 154 30.33 12.89 0.13
C PRO A 154 30.45 11.80 -0.94
N ALA A 155 29.46 11.73 -1.82
CA ALA A 155 29.45 10.86 -3.00
C ALA A 155 30.46 11.31 -4.06
#